data_AF-A0A1I1WRW4-F1
#
_entry.id   AF-A0A1I1WRW4-F1
#
_cell.length_a   1.000
_cell.length_b   1.000
_cell.length_c   1.000
_cell.angle_alpha   90.00
_cell.angle_beta   90.00
_cell.angle_gamma   90.00
#
_symmetry.space_group_name_H-M   'P 1'
#
loop_
_entity.id
_entity.type
_entity.pdbx_description
1 polymer ?
#
loop_
_entity_poly.entity_id
_entity_poly.type
_entity_poly.pdbx_seq_one_letter_code
_entity_poly.pdbx_strand_id
1 'polypeptide(L)' 'MTSINALRNSLDRAHQNAKSGLEDALGQVVDTGSLEDFEAYTDAARRAQLTGTVVGEELRAQHGLTKAIIDGIQ' A
#
# COMPACT_ATOMS: atom_id res chain seq x y z
N MET A 1 13.66 14.96 -12.57
CA MET A 1 12.86 13.73 -12.64
C MET A 1 12.73 13.15 -11.24
N THR A 2 11.69 13.53 -10.51
CA THR A 2 11.21 12.74 -9.36
C THR A 2 10.70 11.43 -9.95
N SER A 3 11.60 10.45 -10.06
CA SER A 3 11.38 9.28 -10.91
C SER A 3 10.26 8.41 -10.35
N ILE A 4 9.52 7.73 -11.22
CA ILE A 4 8.50 6.73 -10.86
C ILE A 4 9.07 5.75 -9.82
N ASN A 5 10.36 5.43 -9.88
CA ASN A 5 11.05 4.61 -8.88
C ASN A 5 11.07 5.22 -7.47
N ALA A 6 11.17 6.54 -7.34
CA ALA A 6 11.10 7.21 -6.03
C ALA A 6 9.68 7.15 -5.46
N LEU A 7 8.65 7.32 -6.29
CA LEU A 7 7.25 7.12 -5.91
C LEU A 7 6.99 5.66 -5.52
N ARG A 8 7.50 4.70 -6.30
CA ARG A 8 7.41 3.27 -5.99
C ARG A 8 8.06 2.92 -4.66
N ASN A 9 9.30 3.36 -4.45
CA ASN A 9 9.99 3.15 -3.18
C ASN A 9 9.26 3.81 -2.00
N SER A 10 8.59 4.94 -2.21
CA SER A 10 7.75 5.58 -1.19
C SER A 10 6.48 4.77 -0.92
N LEU A 11 5.82 4.27 -1.96
CA LEU A 11 4.61 3.45 -1.87
C LEU A 11 4.89 2.08 -1.25
N ASP A 12 5.99 1.42 -1.63
CA ASP A 12 6.43 0.15 -1.05
C ASP A 12 6.70 0.31 0.45
N ARG A 13 7.41 1.37 0.84
CA ARG A 13 7.65 1.68 2.26
C ARG A 13 6.36 2.00 3.00
N ALA A 14 5.46 2.80 2.41
CA ALA A 14 4.16 3.09 3.01
C ALA A 14 3.32 1.82 3.18
N HIS A 15 3.35 0.91 2.20
CA HIS A 15 2.62 -0.35 2.25
C HIS A 15 3.18 -1.29 3.32
N GLN A 16 4.50 -1.44 3.39
CA GLN A 16 5.18 -2.21 4.43
C GLN A 16 4.88 -1.67 5.83
N ASN A 17 4.97 -0.35 6.01
CA ASN A 17 4.66 0.30 7.29
C ASN A 17 3.18 0.12 7.67
N ALA A 18 2.26 0.27 6.71
CA ALA A 18 0.82 0.08 6.96
C ALA A 18 0.51 -1.39 7.30
N LYS A 19 1.18 -2.35 6.66
CA LYS A 19 1.03 -3.77 6.97
C LYS A 19 1.60 -4.13 8.35
N SER A 20 2.79 -3.63 8.69
CA SER A 20 3.38 -3.83 10.02
C SER A 20 2.48 -3.23 11.11
N GLY A 21 2.02 -2.00 10.92
CA GLY A 21 1.11 -1.36 11.88
C GLY A 21 -0.23 -2.06 12.02
N LEU A 22 -0.73 -2.70 10.96
CA LEU A 22 -1.90 -3.58 11.03
C LEU A 22 -1.64 -4.81 11.89
N GLU A 23 -0.50 -5.48 11.69
CA GLU A 23 -0.11 -6.68 12.43
C GLU A 23 0.10 -6.35 13.92
N ASP A 24 0.73 -5.21 14.22
CA ASP A 24 0.92 -4.72 15.59
C ASP A 24 -0.41 -4.38 16.27
N ALA A 25 -1.30 -3.65 15.58
CA ALA A 25 -2.63 -3.31 16.09
C ALA A 25 -3.52 -4.56 16.27
N LEU A 26 -3.39 -5.56 15.38
CA LEU A 26 -4.08 -6.84 15.53
C LEU A 26 -3.60 -7.56 16.79
N GLY A 27 -2.29 -7.58 17.06
CA GLY A 27 -1.73 -8.14 18.30
C GLY A 27 -2.32 -7.46 19.54
N GLN A 28 -2.38 -6.12 19.53
CA GLN A 28 -2.96 -5.36 20.64
C GLN A 28 -4.44 -5.65 20.85
N VAL A 29 -5.24 -5.69 19.78
CA VAL A 29 -6.67 -6.06 19.87
C VAL A 29 -6.86 -7.45 20.45
N VAL A 30 -6.02 -8.41 20.06
CA VAL A 30 -6.10 -9.78 20.58
C VAL A 30 -5.74 -9.83 22.06
N ASP A 31 -4.79 -9.02 22.51
CA ASP A 31 -4.33 -9.00 23.90
C ASP A 31 -5.29 -8.23 24.84
N THR A 32 -5.88 -7.12 24.38
CA THR A 32 -6.64 -6.21 25.24
C THR A 32 -8.16 -6.32 25.04
N GLY A 33 -8.62 -6.68 23.83
CA GLY A 33 -10.03 -6.65 23.45
C GLY A 33 -10.70 -5.28 23.58
N SER A 34 -9.92 -4.20 23.67
CA SER A 34 -10.44 -2.85 23.95
C SER A 34 -11.06 -2.22 22.70
N LEU A 35 -12.10 -1.40 22.88
CA LEU A 35 -12.76 -0.72 21.76
C LEU A 35 -11.81 0.25 21.04
N GLU A 36 -10.92 0.90 21.79
CA GLU A 36 -9.91 1.83 21.26
C GLU A 36 -8.89 1.10 20.38
N ASP A 37 -8.46 -0.09 20.78
CA ASP A 37 -7.56 -0.93 19.97
C ASP A 37 -8.28 -1.45 18.71
N PHE A 38 -9.58 -1.77 18.80
CA PHE A 38 -10.38 -2.13 17.63
C PHE A 38 -10.51 -0.99 16.62
N GLU A 39 -10.64 0.26 17.10
CA GLU A 39 -10.64 1.44 16.24
C GLU A 39 -9.26 1.65 15.58
N ALA A 40 -8.18 1.51 16.34
CA ALA A 40 -6.81 1.59 15.83
C ALA A 40 -6.53 0.52 14.76
N TYR A 41 -6.95 -0.72 15.00
CA TYR A 41 -6.88 -1.82 14.02
C TYR A 41 -7.68 -1.49 12.76
N THR A 42 -8.89 -0.96 12.90
CA THR A 42 -9.75 -0.62 11.76
C THR A 42 -9.14 0.49 10.89
N ASP A 43 -8.53 1.50 11.51
CA ASP A 43 -7.82 2.56 10.77
C ASP A 43 -6.57 2.01 10.07
N ALA A 44 -5.78 1.17 10.75
CA ALA A 44 -4.63 0.51 10.15
C ALA A 44 -5.03 -0.38 8.97
N ALA A 45 -6.13 -1.13 9.07
CA ALA A 45 -6.66 -1.98 8.00
C ALA A 45 -7.04 -1.17 6.77
N ARG A 46 -7.72 -0.02 6.98
CA ARG A 46 -8.09 0.88 5.89
C ARG A 46 -6.86 1.45 5.18
N ARG A 47 -5.82 1.85 5.93
CA ARG A 47 -4.55 2.35 5.35
C ARG A 47 -3.82 1.27 4.55
N ALA A 48 -3.74 0.05 5.07
CA ALA A 48 -3.14 -1.07 4.38
C ALA A 48 -3.87 -1.40 3.07
N GLN A 49 -5.20 -1.43 3.11
CA GLN A 49 -6.05 -1.67 1.94
C GLN A 49 -5.86 -0.59 0.87
N LEU A 50 -5.95 0.69 1.25
CA LEU A 50 -5.77 1.82 0.34
C LEU A 50 -4.40 1.75 -0.34
N THR A 51 -3.34 1.53 0.44
CA THR A 51 -1.98 1.49 -0.10
C THR A 51 -1.79 0.31 -1.04
N GLY A 52 -2.37 -0.86 -0.74
CA GLY A 52 -2.37 -2.01 -1.64
C GLY A 52 -3.09 -1.73 -2.97
N THR A 53 -4.22 -1.02 -2.94
CA THR A 53 -4.92 -0.58 -4.16
C THR A 53 -4.05 0.35 -4.99
N VAL A 54 -3.40 1.34 -4.38
CA VAL A 54 -2.55 2.31 -5.10
C VAL A 54 -1.34 1.62 -5.73
N VAL A 55 -0.70 0.67 -5.04
CA VAL A 55 0.40 -0.13 -5.60
C VAL A 55 -0.09 -0.98 -6.79
N GLY A 56 -1.27 -1.60 -6.68
CA GLY A 56 -1.86 -2.37 -7.79
C GLY A 56 -2.14 -1.52 -9.03
N GLU A 57 -2.65 -0.29 -8.83
CA GLU A 57 -2.86 0.66 -9.92
C GLU A 57 -1.55 1.19 -10.51
N GLU A 58 -0.51 1.38 -9.69
CA GLU A 58 0.85 1.75 -10.16
C GLU A 58 1.42 0.68 -11.11
N LEU A 59 1.28 -0.60 -10.76
CA LEU A 59 1.70 -1.72 -11.62
C LEU A 59 0.90 -1.77 -12.92
N ARG A 60 -0.41 -1.53 -12.88
CA ARG A 60 -1.24 -1.43 -14.09
C ARG A 60 -0.82 -0.28 -14.98
N ALA A 61 -0.58 0.90 -14.40
CA ALA A 61 -0.13 2.07 -15.13
C ALA A 61 1.24 1.83 -15.79
N GLN A 62 2.19 1.20 -15.09
CA GLN A 62 3.47 0.79 -15.67
C GLN A 62 3.26 -0.15 -16.86
N HIS A 63 2.46 -1.21 -16.69
CA HIS A 63 2.20 -2.15 -17.77
C HIS A 63 1.59 -1.46 -19.01
N GLY A 64 0.64 -0.55 -18.80
CA GLY A 64 0.04 0.26 -19.87
C GLY A 64 1.06 1.15 -20.58
N LEU A 65 1.94 1.82 -19.83
CA LEU A 65 3.01 2.65 -20.40
C LEU A 65 4.01 1.82 -21.19
N THR A 66 4.46 0.68 -20.66
CA THR A 66 5.37 -0.24 -21.37
C THR A 66 4.74 -0.73 -22.66
N LYS A 67 3.47 -1.14 -22.62
CA LYS A 67 2.75 -1.58 -23.81
C LYS A 67 2.61 -0.46 -24.85
N ALA A 68 2.23 0.74 -24.43
CA ALA A 68 2.13 1.90 -25.33
C ALA A 68 3.47 2.28 -25.98
N ILE A 69 4.59 2.14 -25.26
CA ILE A 69 5.93 2.33 -25.81
C ILE A 69 6.24 1.25 -26.86
N ILE A 70 5.96 -0.02 -26.58
CA ILE A 70 6.18 -1.12 -27.52
C ILE A 70 5.33 -0.92 -28.79
N ASP A 71 4.04 -0.64 -28.62
CA ASP A 71 3.09 -0.44 -29.72
C ASP A 71 3.42 0.81 -30.55
N GLY A 72 4.04 1.84 -29.96
CA GLY A 72 4.49 3.06 -30.66
C GLY A 72 5.90 2.98 -31.26
N ILE A 73 6.67 1.93 -30.96
CA ILE A 73 7.98 1.63 -31.58
C ILE A 73 7.79 0.80 -32.86
N GLN A 74 6.65 0.11 -33.03
CA GLN A 74 6.26 -0.58 -34.26
C GLN A 74 5.80 0.39 -35.35
#